data_AF-A0A3D3PAU9-F1
#
_entry.id   AF-A0A3D3PAU9-F1
#
_cell.length_a   1.000
_cell.length_b   1.000
_cell.length_c   1.000
_cell.angle_alpha   90.00
_cell.angle_beta   90.00
_cell.angle_gamma   90.00
#
_symmetry.space_group_name_H-M   'P 1'
#
loop_
_entity.id
_entity.type
_entity.pdbx_description
1 polymer ?
#
loop_
_entity_poly.entity_id
_entity_poly.type
_entity_poly.pdbx_seq_one_letter_code
_entity_poly.pdbx_strand_id
1 'polypeptide(L)'
;MIKHLLVLFLFAIFAFTVTAQDLNVRVQLISSQIQNSNKRAFDELETKIRDFLNNRKWSPDNFQPQERIDCSLILNITSWDGSSSFKTEAQIQSSRPIYG
;
A
#
# COMPACT_ATOMS: atom_id res chain seq x y z
N MET A 1 -2.59 45.18 -13.39
CA MET A 1 -2.69 43.87 -14.09
C MET A 1 -1.38 43.09 -14.06
N ILE A 2 -0.24 43.63 -14.53
CA ILE A 2 1.09 42.96 -14.49
C ILE A 2 1.52 42.46 -13.09
N LYS A 3 1.24 43.25 -12.04
CA LYS A 3 1.57 42.86 -10.65
C LYS A 3 0.83 41.60 -10.18
N HIS A 4 -0.43 41.41 -10.60
CA HIS A 4 -1.21 40.22 -10.27
C HIS A 4 -0.72 39.00 -11.06
N LEU A 5 -0.31 39.20 -12.32
CA LEU A 5 0.29 38.14 -13.15
C LEU A 5 1.60 37.63 -12.53
N LEU A 6 2.40 38.53 -11.97
CA LEU A 6 3.67 38.21 -11.28
C LEU A 6 3.46 37.39 -10.01
N VAL A 7 2.43 37.70 -9.22
CA VAL A 7 2.08 36.93 -8.01
C VAL A 7 1.59 35.53 -8.36
N LEU A 8 0.80 35.40 -9.43
CA LEU A 8 0.29 34.12 -9.92
C LEU A 8 1.43 33.25 -10.48
N PHE A 9 2.39 33.86 -11.16
CA PHE A 9 3.61 33.20 -11.61
C PHE A 9 4.48 32.71 -10.44
N LEU A 10 4.62 33.51 -9.38
CA LEU A 10 5.37 33.12 -8.19
C LEU A 10 4.73 31.92 -7.48
N PHE A 11 3.40 31.88 -7.37
CA PHE A 11 2.66 30.75 -6.80
C PHE A 11 2.81 29.46 -7.61
N ALA A 12 2.90 29.57 -8.94
CA ALA A 12 3.08 28.42 -9.82
C ALA A 12 4.44 27.71 -9.63
N ILE A 13 5.48 28.45 -9.21
CA ILE A 13 6.83 27.89 -8.97
C ILE A 13 6.87 26.98 -7.74
N PHE A 14 6.03 27.23 -6.73
CA PHE A 14 5.96 26.42 -5.51
C PHE A 14 5.00 25.22 -5.60
N ALA A 15 4.27 25.07 -6.71
CA ALA A 15 3.21 24.08 -6.82
C ALA A 15 3.70 22.63 -7.07
N PHE A 16 5.00 22.40 -7.25
CA PHE A 16 5.52 21.11 -7.71
C PHE A 16 6.61 20.55 -6.81
N THR A 17 6.21 19.92 -5.71
CA THR A 17 7.00 18.84 -5.09
C THR A 17 6.06 17.73 -4.62
N VAL A 18 5.78 16.78 -5.51
CA VAL A 18 5.16 15.51 -5.11
C VAL A 18 6.29 14.55 -4.81
N THR A 19 6.51 14.26 -3.53
CA THR A 19 7.42 13.20 -3.11
C THR A 19 6.70 11.86 -3.26
N ALA A 20 7.16 11.01 -4.18
CA ALA A 20 6.68 9.64 -4.27
C ALA A 20 7.36 8.83 -3.17
N GLN A 21 6.62 8.20 -2.27
CA GLN A 21 7.17 7.41 -1.16
C GLN A 21 7.14 5.92 -1.46
N ASP A 22 7.92 5.16 -0.69
CA ASP A 22 7.86 3.69 -0.68
C ASP A 22 6.93 3.17 0.42
N LEU A 23 6.58 1.88 0.34
CA LEU A 23 5.61 1.26 1.24
C LEU A 23 6.29 0.37 2.29
N ASN A 24 5.68 0.33 3.48
CA ASN A 24 5.94 -0.65 4.52
C ASN A 24 4.60 -1.32 4.88
N VAL A 25 4.28 -2.42 4.22
CA VAL A 25 2.98 -3.09 4.31
C VAL A 25 3.03 -4.30 5.24
N ARG A 26 2.19 -4.31 6.26
CA ARG A 26 1.80 -5.51 7.01
C ARG A 26 0.58 -6.14 6.35
N VAL A 27 0.66 -7.43 6.05
CA VAL A 27 -0.43 -8.18 5.41
C VAL A 27 -0.94 -9.21 6.40
N GLN A 28 -2.26 -9.32 6.53
CA GLN A 28 -2.91 -10.33 7.33
C GLN A 28 -4.05 -10.96 6.54
N LEU A 29 -4.08 -12.27 6.48
CA LEU A 29 -5.10 -13.01 5.77
C LEU A 29 -6.01 -13.77 6.75
N ILE A 30 -7.30 -13.48 6.67
CA ILE A 30 -8.34 -14.08 7.51
C ILE A 30 -9.15 -15.05 6.64
N SER A 31 -9.20 -16.31 7.04
CA SER A 31 -9.87 -17.40 6.30
C SER A 31 -10.85 -18.21 7.15
N SER A 32 -11.33 -17.63 8.27
CA SER A 32 -12.20 -18.30 9.24
C SER A 32 -13.53 -18.79 8.65
N GLN A 33 -13.98 -18.21 7.53
CA GLN A 33 -15.22 -18.58 6.86
C GLN A 33 -15.08 -19.80 5.93
N ILE A 34 -13.86 -20.27 5.64
CA ILE A 34 -13.61 -21.40 4.74
C ILE A 34 -13.27 -22.66 5.54
N GLN A 35 -14.28 -23.53 5.73
CA GLN A 35 -14.09 -24.86 6.30
C GLN A 35 -13.23 -25.74 5.37
N ASN A 36 -12.27 -26.48 5.93
CA ASN A 36 -11.40 -27.44 5.22
C ASN A 36 -10.42 -26.87 4.17
N SER A 37 -10.02 -25.61 4.31
CA SER A 37 -8.97 -25.04 3.47
C SER A 37 -7.56 -25.50 3.87
N ASN A 38 -6.70 -25.73 2.87
CA ASN A 38 -5.28 -25.98 3.07
C ASN A 38 -4.62 -24.67 3.55
N LYS A 39 -4.51 -24.49 4.86
CA LYS A 39 -3.93 -23.28 5.49
C LYS A 39 -2.58 -22.86 4.91
N ARG A 40 -1.78 -23.83 4.47
CA ARG A 40 -0.48 -23.60 3.84
C ARG A 40 -0.56 -22.73 2.59
N ALA A 41 -1.58 -22.91 1.76
CA ALA A 41 -1.77 -22.10 0.56
C ALA A 41 -2.04 -20.62 0.90
N PHE A 42 -2.74 -20.38 2.01
CA PHE A 42 -3.01 -19.02 2.50
C PHE A 42 -1.79 -18.38 3.15
N ASP A 43 -1.00 -19.13 3.90
CA ASP A 43 0.26 -18.63 4.48
C ASP A 43 1.28 -18.26 3.38
N GLU A 44 1.34 -19.07 2.32
CA GLU A 44 2.13 -18.79 1.12
C GLU A 44 1.60 -17.55 0.39
N LEU A 45 0.28 -17.41 0.21
CA LEU A 45 -0.34 -16.24 -0.40
C LEU A 45 -0.05 -14.96 0.39
N GLU A 46 -0.22 -15.00 1.71
CA GLU A 46 0.08 -13.87 2.60
C GLU A 46 1.54 -13.42 2.45
N THR A 47 2.47 -14.38 2.49
CA THR A 47 3.90 -14.13 2.30
C THR A 47 4.19 -13.54 0.92
N LYS A 48 3.61 -14.09 -0.15
CA LYS A 48 3.81 -13.59 -1.51
C LYS A 48 3.30 -12.17 -1.69
N ILE A 49 2.14 -11.84 -1.12
CA ILE A 49 1.58 -10.48 -1.17
C ILE A 49 2.49 -9.52 -0.38
N ARG A 50 2.90 -9.91 0.83
CA ARG A 50 3.78 -9.10 1.68
C ARG A 50 5.12 -8.83 0.98
N ASP A 51 5.73 -9.85 0.39
CA ASP A 51 7.01 -9.72 -0.31
C ASP A 51 6.86 -8.89 -1.59
N PHE A 52 5.77 -9.07 -2.34
CA PHE A 52 5.50 -8.28 -3.54
C PHE A 52 5.36 -6.78 -3.22
N LEU A 53 4.61 -6.44 -2.17
CA LEU A 53 4.36 -5.04 -1.82
C LEU A 53 5.60 -4.34 -1.24
N ASN A 54 6.37 -5.03 -0.40
CA ASN A 54 7.52 -4.45 0.30
C ASN A 54 8.84 -4.49 -0.49
N ASN A 55 9.01 -5.44 -1.41
CA ASN A 55 10.25 -5.54 -2.22
C ASN A 55 10.11 -4.86 -3.60
N ARG A 56 8.92 -4.36 -3.93
CA ARG A 56 8.71 -3.56 -5.13
C ARG A 56 9.07 -2.11 -4.83
N LYS A 57 9.92 -1.54 -5.68
CA LYS A 57 10.24 -0.11 -5.63
C LYS A 57 9.10 0.70 -6.27
N TRP A 58 8.35 1.43 -5.45
CA TRP A 58 7.20 2.25 -5.88
C TRP A 58 7.58 3.67 -6.30
N SER A 59 8.76 4.12 -5.88
CA SER A 59 9.31 5.45 -6.18
C SER A 59 10.76 5.31 -6.65
N PRO A 60 11.25 6.15 -7.59
CA PRO A 60 12.64 6.09 -8.05
C PRO A 60 13.67 6.42 -6.95
N ASP A 61 13.26 7.12 -5.91
CA ASP A 61 14.15 7.54 -4.82
C ASP A 61 14.43 6.41 -3.82
N ASN A 62 15.52 6.54 -3.05
CA ASN A 62 15.87 5.59 -2.00
C ASN A 62 15.43 6.13 -0.65
N PHE A 63 14.40 5.51 -0.06
CA PHE A 63 13.86 5.91 1.25
C PHE A 63 14.45 5.08 2.38
N GLN A 64 14.74 5.74 3.50
CA GLN A 64 15.02 5.04 4.75
C GLN A 64 13.75 4.36 5.28
N PRO A 65 13.87 3.28 6.07
CA PRO A 65 12.71 2.55 6.60
C PRO A 65 11.68 3.44 7.31
N GLN A 66 12.14 4.48 8.03
CA GLN A 66 11.30 5.43 8.76
C GLN A 66 10.52 6.42 7.88
N GLU A 67 10.90 6.57 6.60
CA GLU A 67 10.24 7.47 5.65
C GLU A 67 9.14 6.78 4.83
N ARG A 68 9.07 5.45 4.94
CA ARG A 68 8.09 4.63 4.23
C ARG A 68 6.70 4.82 4.82
N ILE A 69 5.67 4.67 4.00
CA ILE A 69 4.28 4.72 4.46
C ILE A 69 3.95 3.40 5.15
N ASP A 70 3.53 3.47 6.41
CA ASP A 70 3.05 2.31 7.14
C ASP A 70 1.64 1.94 6.67
N CYS A 71 1.51 0.76 6.08
CA CYS A 71 0.25 0.23 5.59
C CYS A 71 -0.13 -1.07 6.30
N SER A 72 -1.42 -1.25 6.56
CA SER A 72 -2.01 -2.50 7.03
C SER A 72 -3.04 -2.97 6.01
N LEU A 73 -2.80 -4.14 5.43
CA LEU A 73 -3.68 -4.81 4.49
C LEU A 73 -4.28 -6.04 5.18
N ILE A 74 -5.59 -6.04 5.37
CA ILE A 74 -6.33 -7.18 5.87
C ILE A 74 -7.15 -7.74 4.72
N LEU A 75 -6.97 -9.02 4.41
CA LEU A 75 -7.73 -9.74 3.39
C LEU A 75 -8.61 -10.78 4.08
N ASN A 76 -9.92 -10.59 4.04
CA ASN A 76 -10.87 -11.58 4.53
C ASN A 76 -11.39 -12.42 3.35
N ILE A 77 -11.10 -13.72 3.34
CA ILE A 77 -11.54 -14.61 2.27
C ILE A 77 -12.97 -15.07 2.54
N THR A 78 -13.88 -14.64 1.67
CA THR A 78 -15.32 -14.93 1.78
C THR A 78 -15.73 -16.18 1.01
N SER A 79 -15.07 -16.48 -0.11
CA SER A 79 -15.28 -17.74 -0.84
C SER A 79 -14.05 -18.18 -1.62
N TRP A 80 -13.89 -19.49 -1.78
CA TRP A 80 -12.85 -20.09 -2.62
C TRP A 80 -13.47 -21.21 -3.46
N ASP A 81 -13.11 -21.26 -4.74
CA ASP A 81 -13.57 -22.28 -5.68
C ASP A 81 -12.84 -23.63 -5.55
N GLY A 82 -11.84 -23.72 -4.68
CA GLY A 82 -10.99 -24.91 -4.52
C GLY A 82 -9.83 -24.96 -5.52
N SER A 83 -9.68 -23.96 -6.39
CA SER A 83 -8.60 -23.85 -7.37
C SER A 83 -7.81 -22.54 -7.18
N SER A 84 -7.83 -21.64 -8.16
CA SER A 84 -7.06 -20.39 -8.20
C SER A 84 -7.90 -19.14 -7.92
N SER A 85 -9.22 -19.24 -7.79
CA SER A 85 -10.08 -18.05 -7.67
C SER A 85 -10.54 -17.83 -6.23
N PHE A 86 -10.11 -16.70 -5.65
CA PHE A 86 -10.49 -16.29 -4.32
C PHE A 86 -11.40 -15.06 -4.40
N LYS A 87 -12.51 -15.11 -3.67
CA LYS A 87 -13.30 -13.92 -3.37
C LYS A 87 -12.91 -13.42 -2.00
N THR A 88 -12.49 -12.17 -1.95
CA THR A 88 -11.95 -11.56 -0.74
C THR A 88 -12.50 -10.17 -0.54
N GLU A 89 -12.70 -9.78 0.71
CA GLU A 89 -12.88 -8.40 1.12
C GLU A 89 -11.53 -7.85 1.58
N ALA A 90 -11.11 -6.73 1.00
CA ALA A 90 -9.85 -6.09 1.33
C ALA A 90 -10.11 -4.84 2.15
N GLN A 91 -9.44 -4.74 3.30
CA GLN A 91 -9.39 -3.53 4.11
C GLN A 91 -7.96 -3.02 4.12
N ILE A 92 -7.79 -1.76 3.73
CA ILE A 92 -6.48 -1.12 3.63
C ILE A 92 -6.51 0.11 4.52
N GLN A 93 -5.60 0.15 5.48
CA GLN A 93 -5.31 1.33 6.27
C GLN A 93 -3.90 1.78 5.97
N SER A 94 -3.71 3.07 5.74
CA SER A 94 -2.38 3.66 5.57
C SER A 94 -2.20 4.81 6.56
N SER A 95 -1.00 4.91 7.10
CA SER A 95 -0.57 6.00 7.97
C SER A 95 0.75 6.51 7.46
N ARG A 96 0.80 7.81 7.18
CA ARG A 96 2.04 8.48 6.79
C ARG A 96 2.68 9.08 8.04
N PRO A 97 3.93 8.73 8.39
CA PRO A 97 4.64 9.43 9.45
C PRO A 97 4.84 10.89 9.04
N ILE A 98 4.38 11.81 9.87
CA ILE A 98 4.55 13.26 9.68
C ILE A 98 5.70 13.66 10.58
N TYR A 99 6.82 14.09 9.99
CA TYR A 99 8.02 14.67 10.61
C TYR A 99 8.39 14.11 12.00
N GLY A 100 9.40 13.23 12.02
CA GLY A 100 10.21 13.05 13.23
C GLY A 100 11.06 14.28 13.50
#